data_AF-A0A383DL70-F1
#
_entry.id   AF-A0A383DL70-F1
#
_cell.length_a   1.000
_cell.length_b   1.000
_cell.length_c   1.000
_cell.angle_alpha   90.00
_cell.angle_beta   90.00
_cell.angle_gamma   90.00
#
_symmetry.space_group_name_H-M   'P 1'
#
loop_
_entity.id
_entity.type
_entity.pdbx_description
1 polymer ?
#
loop_
_entity_poly.entity_id
_entity_poly.type
_entity_poly.pdbx_seq_one_letter_code
_entity_poly.pdbx_strand_id
1 'polypeptide(L)'
;IGLMILFHRNWLAIPVVLLPIFCALIWTLGLVNLSGVVLTPMIVAAGPILVGIGVDYGLHVANRIIEFKNEGNKMPKATFLALLTTGKATFLCAITDTIGFSALFISPIAPMRTVGLTMIIGVACAFFLTVSMTPAIMKLTNYSRHKSEGWSRIAVFSTKQWKAILLVVLLTTSYSIARIAVMDQDIKGSESAPDDIESIQKLSEYSEKFEAGQTGILLINGPQDRLKPAAKDLD
;
A
#
# COMPACT_ATOMS: atom_id res chain seq x y z
N ILE A 1 13.23 7.80 -0.49
CA ILE A 1 13.91 9.12 -0.59
C ILE A 1 15.24 9.02 -1.34
N GLY A 2 16.20 8.18 -0.90
CA GLY A 2 17.51 8.03 -1.57
C GLY A 2 17.43 7.69 -3.06
N LEU A 3 16.53 6.77 -3.45
CA LEU A 3 16.30 6.41 -4.85
C LEU A 3 15.81 7.61 -5.69
N MET A 4 14.96 8.45 -5.12
CA MET A 4 14.38 9.60 -5.81
C MET A 4 15.43 10.71 -6.04
N ILE A 5 16.32 10.94 -5.07
CA ILE A 5 17.47 11.85 -5.21
C ILE A 5 18.42 11.31 -6.29
N LEU A 6 18.67 10.01 -6.30
CA LEU A 6 19.57 9.36 -7.26
C LEU A 6 19.04 9.45 -8.69
N PHE A 7 17.74 9.22 -8.91
CA PHE A 7 17.14 9.22 -10.25
C PHE A 7 16.83 10.63 -10.80
N HIS A 8 16.38 11.55 -9.95
CA HIS A 8 16.00 12.88 -10.41
C HIS A 8 17.11 13.91 -10.28
N ARG A 9 18.14 13.64 -9.46
CA ARG A 9 19.32 14.50 -9.22
C ARG A 9 18.94 15.99 -9.03
N ASN A 10 17.73 16.21 -8.52
CA ASN A 10 17.13 17.51 -8.28
C ASN A 10 16.31 17.39 -6.99
N TRP A 11 16.75 18.11 -5.96
CA TRP A 11 16.12 18.13 -4.64
C TRP A 11 14.66 18.61 -4.70
N LEU A 12 14.29 19.40 -5.73
CA LEU A 12 12.93 19.87 -5.97
C LEU A 12 11.95 18.77 -6.40
N ALA A 13 12.44 17.60 -6.82
CA ALA A 13 11.55 16.46 -7.08
C ALA A 13 10.82 16.03 -5.80
N ILE A 14 11.52 16.11 -4.64
CA ILE A 14 11.03 15.66 -3.33
C ILE A 14 9.72 16.37 -2.96
N PRO A 15 9.66 17.72 -2.85
CA PRO A 15 8.42 18.40 -2.51
C PRO A 15 7.34 18.24 -3.58
N VAL A 16 7.70 18.12 -4.87
CA VAL A 16 6.72 17.96 -5.96
C VAL A 16 5.92 16.67 -5.82
N VAL A 17 6.55 15.57 -5.42
CA VAL A 17 5.90 14.24 -5.36
C VAL A 17 5.52 13.83 -3.94
N LEU A 18 6.36 14.08 -2.94
CA LEU A 18 6.10 13.60 -1.58
C LEU A 18 5.07 14.46 -0.83
N LEU A 19 5.06 15.78 -1.04
CA LEU A 19 4.16 16.66 -0.29
C LEU A 19 2.67 16.32 -0.54
N PRO A 20 2.20 16.11 -1.79
CA PRO A 20 0.83 15.66 -2.05
C PRO A 20 0.49 14.34 -1.33
N ILE A 21 1.45 13.41 -1.27
CA ILE A 21 1.26 12.09 -0.65
C ILE A 21 1.19 12.19 0.86
N PHE A 22 2.05 13.00 1.48
CA PHE A 22 1.98 13.26 2.92
C PHE A 22 0.62 13.86 3.30
N CYS A 23 0.12 14.82 2.52
CA CYS A 23 -1.23 15.35 2.69
C CYS A 23 -2.30 14.27 2.49
N ALA A 24 -2.13 13.38 1.51
CA ALA A 24 -3.05 12.28 1.27
C ALA A 24 -3.11 11.29 2.43
N LEU A 25 -1.97 10.95 3.04
CA LEU A 25 -1.95 10.09 4.23
C LEU A 25 -2.69 10.74 5.40
N ILE A 26 -2.47 12.03 5.63
CA ILE A 26 -3.17 12.79 6.68
C ILE A 26 -4.69 12.78 6.41
N TRP A 27 -5.11 13.05 5.18
CA TRP A 27 -6.52 12.99 4.78
C TRP A 27 -7.10 11.59 4.94
N THR A 28 -6.34 10.56 4.57
CA THR A 28 -6.78 9.16 4.69
C THR A 28 -7.04 8.80 6.14
N LEU A 29 -6.08 9.06 7.03
CA LEU A 29 -6.23 8.78 8.46
C LEU A 29 -7.36 9.62 9.08
N GLY A 30 -7.50 10.88 8.68
CA GLY A 30 -8.61 11.75 9.10
C GLY A 30 -9.98 11.20 8.69
N LEU A 31 -10.14 10.82 7.43
CA LEU A 31 -11.39 10.28 6.89
C LEU A 31 -11.73 8.90 7.48
N VAL A 32 -10.73 8.04 7.67
CA VAL A 32 -10.90 6.73 8.32
C VAL A 32 -11.35 6.92 9.77
N ASN A 33 -10.75 7.85 10.50
CA ASN A 33 -11.18 8.16 11.87
C ASN A 33 -12.63 8.69 11.91
N LEU A 34 -13.04 9.53 10.96
CA LEU A 34 -14.42 10.01 10.84
C LEU A 34 -15.42 8.89 10.54
N SER A 35 -14.98 7.78 9.93
CA SER A 35 -15.81 6.59 9.69
C SER A 35 -16.01 5.72 10.94
N GLY A 36 -15.43 6.09 12.09
CA GLY A 36 -15.56 5.38 13.35
C GLY A 36 -14.65 4.14 13.47
N VAL A 37 -13.69 3.99 12.55
CA VAL A 37 -12.74 2.88 12.55
C VAL A 37 -11.57 3.19 13.49
N VAL A 38 -11.26 2.25 14.39
CA VAL A 38 -10.11 2.33 15.29
C VAL A 38 -8.83 2.09 14.50
N LEU A 39 -7.81 2.93 14.75
CA LEU A 39 -6.50 2.77 14.15
C LEU A 39 -5.82 1.49 14.68
N THR A 40 -5.58 0.53 13.79
CA THR A 40 -4.88 -0.73 14.10
C THR A 40 -3.49 -0.77 13.47
N PRO A 41 -2.57 -1.61 13.97
CA PRO A 41 -1.26 -1.79 13.34
C PRO A 41 -1.34 -2.20 11.86
N MET A 42 -2.39 -2.93 11.46
CA MET A 42 -2.64 -3.28 10.05
C MET A 42 -2.99 -2.07 9.19
N ILE A 43 -3.78 -1.12 9.72
CA ILE A 43 -4.07 0.15 9.02
C ILE A 43 -2.79 0.98 8.87
N VAL A 44 -1.92 0.98 9.88
CA VAL A 44 -0.62 1.67 9.79
C VAL A 44 0.27 1.02 8.73
N ALA A 45 0.27 -0.31 8.62
CA ALA A 45 0.99 -1.06 7.59
C ALA A 45 0.50 -0.77 6.15
N ALA A 46 -0.69 -0.21 5.99
CA ALA A 46 -1.22 0.25 4.71
C ALA A 46 -0.50 1.52 4.19
N GLY A 47 0.09 2.32 5.09
CA GLY A 47 0.75 3.58 4.76
C GLY A 47 1.85 3.46 3.70
N PRO A 48 2.85 2.56 3.85
CA PRO A 48 3.88 2.34 2.83
C PRO A 48 3.33 1.96 1.44
N ILE A 49 2.23 1.22 1.39
CA ILE A 49 1.57 0.84 0.13
C ILE A 49 0.99 2.10 -0.54
N LEU A 50 0.27 2.92 0.22
CA LEU A 50 -0.26 4.20 -0.28
C LEU A 50 0.85 5.16 -0.72
N VAL A 51 2.00 5.17 -0.03
CA VAL A 51 3.16 5.96 -0.46
C VAL A 51 3.68 5.47 -1.81
N GLY A 52 3.82 4.15 -2.00
CA GLY A 52 4.25 3.58 -3.27
C GLY A 52 3.35 3.99 -4.43
N ILE A 53 2.04 3.80 -4.26
CA ILE A 53 1.02 4.14 -5.26
C ILE A 53 1.01 5.66 -5.54
N GLY A 54 1.01 6.48 -4.50
CA GLY A 54 0.98 7.94 -4.63
C GLY A 54 2.23 8.50 -5.32
N VAL A 55 3.41 7.91 -5.05
CA VAL A 55 4.68 8.34 -5.69
C VAL A 55 4.58 8.09 -7.18
N ASP A 56 4.01 6.95 -7.58
CA ASP A 56 3.86 6.58 -8.98
C ASP A 56 2.96 7.57 -9.72
N TYR A 57 1.80 7.90 -9.14
CA TYR A 57 0.89 8.90 -9.69
C TYR A 57 1.58 10.26 -9.86
N GLY A 58 2.28 10.73 -8.83
CA GLY A 58 2.92 12.06 -8.84
C GLY A 58 4.06 12.14 -9.83
N LEU A 59 4.84 11.07 -9.91
CA LEU A 59 5.97 10.96 -10.83
C LEU A 59 5.49 10.92 -12.29
N HIS A 60 4.46 10.13 -12.60
CA HIS A 60 3.91 10.03 -13.95
C HIS A 60 3.31 11.36 -14.42
N VAL A 61 2.51 12.01 -13.59
CA VAL A 61 1.94 13.33 -13.90
C VAL A 61 3.05 14.37 -14.06
N ALA A 62 4.00 14.45 -13.12
CA ALA A 62 5.08 15.43 -13.19
C ALA A 62 5.96 15.24 -14.44
N ASN A 63 6.31 14.00 -14.78
CA ASN A 63 7.10 13.70 -15.96
C ASN A 63 6.38 14.10 -17.24
N ARG A 64 5.08 13.79 -17.35
CA ARG A 64 4.32 14.13 -18.54
C ARG A 64 4.18 15.64 -18.74
N ILE A 65 4.04 16.41 -17.66
CA ILE A 65 4.03 17.88 -17.71
C ILE A 65 5.36 18.40 -18.25
N ILE A 66 6.49 17.82 -17.82
CA ILE A 66 7.82 18.23 -18.27
C ILE A 66 8.06 17.87 -19.73
N GLU A 67 7.57 16.72 -20.19
CA GLU A 67 7.62 16.35 -21.61
C GLU A 67 6.94 17.41 -22.49
N PHE A 68 5.69 17.76 -22.18
CA PHE A 68 4.99 18.81 -22.94
C PHE A 68 5.63 20.20 -22.81
N LYS A 69 6.27 20.50 -21.66
CA LYS A 69 7.02 21.75 -21.49
C LYS A 69 8.29 21.77 -22.36
N ASN A 70 8.96 20.63 -22.52
CA ASN A 70 10.13 20.48 -23.40
C ASN A 70 9.76 20.56 -24.89
N GLU A 71 8.51 20.28 -25.25
CA GLU A 71 7.95 20.54 -26.58
C GLU A 71 7.63 22.03 -26.83
N GLY A 72 7.92 22.92 -25.88
CA GLY A 72 7.72 24.37 -26.00
C GLY A 72 6.39 24.89 -25.46
N ASN A 73 5.57 24.05 -24.82
CA ASN A 73 4.31 24.50 -24.22
C ASN A 73 4.54 25.25 -22.90
N LYS A 74 3.75 26.31 -22.67
CA LYS A 74 3.68 26.98 -21.36
C LYS A 74 3.04 26.06 -20.31
N MET A 75 3.39 26.27 -19.03
CA MET A 75 2.95 25.43 -17.90
C MET A 75 1.44 25.10 -17.90
N PRO A 76 0.50 26.05 -18.08
CA PRO A 76 -0.93 25.72 -18.06
C PRO A 76 -1.33 24.74 -19.18
N LYS A 77 -0.81 24.95 -20.39
CA LYS A 77 -1.09 24.10 -21.55
C LYS A 77 -0.42 22.73 -21.40
N ALA A 78 0.80 22.69 -20.90
CA ALA A 78 1.52 21.44 -20.61
C ALA A 78 0.78 20.59 -19.57
N THR A 79 0.30 21.21 -18.49
CA THR A 79 -0.54 20.55 -17.48
C THR A 79 -1.83 20.01 -18.08
N PHE A 80 -2.55 20.81 -18.87
CA PHE A 80 -3.79 20.37 -19.50
C PHE A 80 -3.59 19.13 -20.39
N LEU A 81 -2.57 19.15 -21.25
CA LEU A 81 -2.24 18.02 -22.13
C LEU A 81 -1.78 16.78 -21.35
N ALA A 82 -1.01 16.97 -20.28
CA ALA A 82 -0.58 15.89 -19.40
C ALA A 82 -1.77 15.22 -18.70
N LEU A 83 -2.73 16.00 -18.20
CA LEU A 83 -3.93 15.47 -17.55
C LEU A 83 -4.86 14.76 -18.53
N LEU A 84 -4.98 15.25 -19.77
CA LEU A 84 -5.78 14.58 -20.81
C LEU A 84 -5.20 13.23 -21.25
N THR A 85 -3.91 12.98 -21.04
CA THR A 85 -3.22 11.74 -21.42
C THR A 85 -2.92 10.89 -20.19
N THR A 86 -1.81 11.18 -19.52
CA THR A 86 -1.35 10.44 -18.33
C THR A 86 -2.28 10.62 -17.14
N GLY A 87 -2.95 11.76 -17.00
CA GLY A 87 -3.96 11.95 -15.94
C GLY A 87 -5.14 10.98 -16.07
N LYS A 88 -5.65 10.75 -17.29
CA LYS A 88 -6.70 9.74 -17.54
C LYS A 88 -6.20 8.32 -17.26
N ALA A 89 -4.97 8.00 -17.66
CA ALA A 89 -4.37 6.69 -17.36
C ALA A 89 -4.22 6.49 -15.84
N THR A 90 -3.79 7.52 -15.12
CA THR A 90 -3.64 7.51 -13.66
C THR A 90 -5.00 7.34 -12.98
N PHE A 91 -6.05 7.99 -13.49
CA PHE A 91 -7.41 7.82 -12.98
C PHE A 91 -7.90 6.38 -13.14
N LEU A 92 -7.63 5.77 -14.29
CA LEU A 92 -7.97 4.38 -14.53
C LEU A 92 -7.20 3.44 -13.58
N CYS A 93 -5.92 3.72 -13.31
CA CYS A 93 -5.14 2.99 -12.31
C CYS A 93 -5.76 3.10 -10.91
N ALA A 94 -6.15 4.32 -10.50
CA ALA A 94 -6.81 4.52 -9.21
C ALA A 94 -8.14 3.76 -9.11
N ILE A 95 -8.91 3.64 -10.20
CA ILE A 95 -10.10 2.80 -10.25
C ILE A 95 -9.74 1.33 -10.07
N THR A 96 -8.76 0.81 -10.81
CA THR A 96 -8.37 -0.61 -10.69
C THR A 96 -7.82 -0.94 -9.32
N ASP A 97 -7.05 -0.03 -8.72
CA ASP A 97 -6.54 -0.17 -7.35
C ASP A 97 -7.69 -0.20 -6.35
N THR A 98 -8.65 0.71 -6.50
CA THR A 98 -9.88 0.74 -5.68
C THR A 98 -10.66 -0.57 -5.79
N ILE A 99 -10.81 -1.13 -7.00
CA ILE A 99 -11.47 -2.43 -7.22
C ILE A 99 -10.69 -3.55 -6.52
N GLY A 100 -9.35 -3.55 -6.64
CA GLY A 100 -8.49 -4.52 -5.96
C GLY A 100 -8.64 -4.48 -4.44
N PHE A 101 -8.60 -3.30 -3.84
CA PHE A 101 -8.77 -3.13 -2.40
C PHE A 101 -10.21 -3.35 -1.91
N SER A 102 -11.20 -3.23 -2.79
CA SER A 102 -12.59 -3.60 -2.48
C SER A 102 -12.74 -5.08 -2.15
N ALA A 103 -11.88 -5.96 -2.68
CA ALA A 103 -11.86 -7.36 -2.29
C ALA A 103 -11.54 -7.54 -0.79
N LEU A 104 -10.63 -6.72 -0.24
CA LEU A 104 -10.33 -6.73 1.20
C LEU A 104 -11.50 -6.19 2.02
N PHE A 105 -12.19 -5.17 1.51
CA PHE A 105 -13.35 -4.57 2.17
C PHE A 105 -14.52 -5.57 2.31
N ILE A 106 -14.74 -6.44 1.32
CA ILE A 106 -15.81 -7.44 1.34
C ILE A 106 -15.46 -8.63 2.26
N SER A 107 -14.20 -8.75 2.72
CA SER A 107 -13.76 -9.85 3.58
C SER A 107 -14.62 -9.99 4.86
N PRO A 108 -14.92 -11.24 5.29
CA PRO A 108 -15.57 -11.49 6.58
C PRO A 108 -14.64 -11.19 7.77
N ILE A 109 -13.33 -11.10 7.54
CA ILE A 109 -12.32 -10.84 8.56
C ILE A 109 -12.26 -9.34 8.85
N ALA A 110 -12.74 -8.92 10.02
CA ALA A 110 -12.90 -7.51 10.38
C ALA A 110 -11.62 -6.66 10.19
N PRO A 111 -10.42 -7.11 10.58
CA PRO A 111 -9.20 -6.38 10.29
C PRO A 111 -8.94 -6.15 8.79
N MET A 112 -9.17 -7.17 7.94
CA MET A 112 -9.00 -7.03 6.48
C MET A 112 -9.98 -6.01 5.90
N ARG A 113 -11.22 -5.97 6.41
CA ARG A 113 -12.22 -4.99 6.00
C ARG A 113 -11.78 -3.55 6.30
N THR A 114 -11.24 -3.31 7.50
CA THR A 114 -10.75 -1.97 7.89
C THR A 114 -9.55 -1.52 7.06
N VAL A 115 -8.65 -2.44 6.70
CA VAL A 115 -7.55 -2.18 5.77
C VAL A 115 -8.08 -1.88 4.38
N GLY A 116 -9.03 -2.66 3.87
CA GLY A 116 -9.66 -2.43 2.56
C GLY A 116 -10.30 -1.05 2.46
N LEU A 117 -11.09 -0.65 3.47
CA LEU A 117 -11.68 0.68 3.54
C LEU A 117 -10.62 1.79 3.54
N THR A 118 -9.57 1.62 4.37
CA THR A 118 -8.44 2.57 4.44
C THR A 118 -7.78 2.72 3.08
N MET A 119 -7.54 1.62 2.37
CA MET A 119 -6.89 1.65 1.06
C MET A 119 -7.77 2.31 -0.01
N ILE A 120 -9.08 2.05 -0.03
CA ILE A 120 -10.02 2.70 -0.96
C ILE A 120 -10.01 4.22 -0.77
N ILE A 121 -10.15 4.68 0.48
CA ILE A 121 -10.10 6.11 0.83
C ILE A 121 -8.72 6.68 0.47
N GLY A 122 -7.66 5.94 0.77
CA GLY A 122 -6.30 6.37 0.56
C GLY A 122 -5.92 6.53 -0.91
N VAL A 123 -6.32 5.59 -1.77
CA VAL A 123 -6.13 5.68 -3.22
C VAL A 123 -6.87 6.89 -3.79
N ALA A 124 -8.11 7.12 -3.35
CA ALA A 124 -8.90 8.28 -3.79
C ALA A 124 -8.24 9.61 -3.36
N CYS A 125 -7.79 9.72 -2.10
CA CYS A 125 -7.07 10.88 -1.60
C CYS A 125 -5.75 11.10 -2.33
N ALA A 126 -4.97 10.03 -2.52
CA ALA A 126 -3.69 10.06 -3.21
C ALA A 126 -3.85 10.53 -4.64
N PHE A 127 -4.81 9.99 -5.40
CA PHE A 127 -5.10 10.44 -6.75
C PHE A 127 -5.49 11.93 -6.79
N PHE A 128 -6.48 12.32 -5.98
CA PHE A 128 -7.03 13.68 -6.02
C PHE A 128 -5.99 14.75 -5.65
N LEU A 129 -5.27 14.54 -4.55
CA LEU A 129 -4.24 15.47 -4.10
C LEU A 129 -3.04 15.48 -5.04
N THR A 130 -2.66 14.33 -5.59
CA THR A 130 -1.54 14.28 -6.54
C THR A 130 -1.87 15.02 -7.84
N VAL A 131 -3.03 14.77 -8.44
CA VAL A 131 -3.44 15.42 -9.70
C VAL A 131 -3.59 16.94 -9.53
N SER A 132 -4.06 17.40 -8.38
CA SER A 132 -4.27 18.83 -8.10
C SER A 132 -3.00 19.54 -7.63
N MET A 133 -2.27 18.99 -6.67
CA MET A 133 -1.12 19.64 -6.04
C MET A 133 0.17 19.52 -6.86
N THR A 134 0.40 18.41 -7.56
CA THR A 134 1.65 18.21 -8.32
C THR A 134 1.90 19.35 -9.33
N PRO A 135 0.94 19.73 -10.20
CA PRO A 135 1.13 20.85 -11.12
C PRO A 135 1.31 22.20 -10.41
N ALA A 136 0.61 22.40 -9.28
CA ALA A 136 0.71 23.63 -8.49
C ALA A 136 2.10 23.80 -7.88
N ILE A 137 2.63 22.75 -7.26
CA ILE A 137 3.96 22.75 -6.66
C ILE A 137 5.03 22.87 -7.74
N MET A 138 4.87 22.18 -8.88
CA MET A 138 5.80 22.33 -10.02
C MET A 138 5.86 23.76 -10.55
N LYS A 139 4.71 24.45 -10.61
CA LYS A 139 4.64 25.86 -11.02
C LYS A 139 5.34 26.77 -10.01
N LEU A 140 5.16 26.52 -8.70
CA LEU A 140 5.78 27.30 -7.63
C LEU A 140 7.31 27.13 -7.58
N THR A 141 7.78 25.90 -7.75
CA THR A 141 9.20 25.54 -7.63
C THR A 141 9.99 25.69 -8.93
N ASN A 142 9.33 26.08 -10.04
CA ASN A 142 9.91 26.07 -11.38
C ASN A 142 10.61 24.75 -11.73
N TYR A 143 10.00 23.65 -11.31
CA TYR A 143 10.60 22.33 -11.45
C TYR A 143 10.92 22.02 -12.91
N SER A 144 12.14 21.52 -13.12
CA SER A 144 12.65 21.04 -14.39
C SER A 144 13.43 19.75 -14.13
N ARG A 145 13.21 18.75 -14.97
CA ARG A 145 13.87 17.45 -14.84
C ARG A 145 15.15 17.44 -15.67
N HIS A 146 16.20 16.85 -15.11
CA HIS A 146 17.40 16.52 -15.85
C HIS A 146 17.23 15.15 -16.54
N LYS A 147 17.52 15.08 -17.85
CA LYS A 147 17.41 13.85 -18.64
C LYS A 147 18.52 12.89 -18.19
N SER A 148 18.16 11.73 -17.66
CA SER A 148 19.13 10.70 -17.25
C SER A 148 19.38 9.74 -18.43
N GLU A 149 20.57 9.78 -19.03
CA GLU A 149 20.98 8.85 -20.10
C GLU A 149 21.42 7.45 -19.59
N GLY A 150 21.47 7.25 -18.26
CA GLY A 150 22.03 6.04 -17.64
C GLY A 150 21.33 4.72 -18.00
N TRP A 151 20.06 4.76 -18.40
CA TRP A 151 19.26 3.58 -18.73
C TRP A 151 19.38 3.12 -20.19
N SER A 152 20.10 3.86 -21.03
CA SER A 152 20.29 3.55 -22.45
C SER A 152 20.91 2.16 -22.68
N ARG A 153 21.93 1.80 -21.89
CA ARG A 153 22.59 0.49 -21.99
C ARG A 153 21.67 -0.67 -21.65
N ILE A 154 20.82 -0.50 -20.63
CA ILE A 154 19.87 -1.53 -20.19
C ILE A 154 18.76 -1.71 -21.24
N ALA A 155 18.28 -0.61 -21.82
CA ALA A 155 17.28 -0.65 -22.89
C ALA A 155 17.78 -1.40 -24.14
N VAL A 156 19.03 -1.16 -24.55
CA VAL A 156 19.66 -1.88 -25.68
C VAL A 156 19.91 -3.36 -25.34
N PHE A 157 20.33 -3.65 -24.12
CA PHE A 157 20.53 -5.03 -23.66
C PHE A 157 19.22 -5.84 -23.68
N SER A 158 18.14 -5.27 -23.12
CA SER A 158 16.82 -5.89 -23.05
C SER A 158 16.26 -6.26 -24.43
N THR A 159 16.43 -5.37 -25.41
CA THR A 159 15.96 -5.62 -26.78
C THR A 159 16.85 -6.62 -27.53
N LYS A 160 18.17 -6.62 -27.31
CA LYS A 160 19.10 -7.52 -28.00
C LYS A 160 19.05 -8.97 -27.48
N GLN A 161 18.80 -9.18 -26.19
CA GLN A 161 18.82 -10.51 -25.56
C GLN A 161 17.43 -11.03 -25.13
N TRP A 162 16.36 -10.56 -25.78
CA TRP A 162 14.97 -10.86 -25.38
C TRP A 162 14.65 -12.37 -25.24
N LYS A 163 15.19 -13.23 -26.12
CA LYS A 163 14.96 -14.69 -26.04
C LYS A 163 15.58 -15.31 -24.78
N ALA A 164 16.79 -14.90 -24.44
CA ALA A 164 17.47 -15.39 -23.23
C ALA A 164 16.73 -14.92 -21.98
N ILE A 165 16.25 -13.68 -21.97
CA ILE A 165 15.42 -13.13 -20.90
C ILE A 165 14.14 -13.95 -20.74
N LEU A 166 13.41 -14.21 -21.82
CA LEU A 166 12.19 -15.02 -21.77
C LEU A 166 12.44 -16.45 -21.29
N LEU A 167 13.54 -17.09 -21.74
CA LEU A 167 13.90 -18.42 -21.30
C LEU A 167 14.21 -18.46 -19.81
N VAL A 168 15.01 -17.51 -19.31
CA VAL A 168 15.34 -17.43 -17.88
C VAL A 168 14.08 -17.19 -17.05
N VAL A 169 13.23 -16.22 -17.45
CA VAL A 169 11.98 -15.92 -16.74
C VAL A 169 11.05 -17.14 -16.73
N LEU A 170 10.94 -17.86 -17.84
CA LEU A 170 10.12 -19.06 -17.94
C LEU A 170 10.65 -20.16 -17.01
N LEU A 171 11.96 -20.43 -17.05
CA LEU A 171 12.59 -21.43 -16.16
C LEU A 171 12.40 -21.08 -14.68
N THR A 172 12.64 -19.82 -14.29
CA THR A 172 12.45 -19.39 -12.91
C THR A 172 10.98 -19.46 -12.48
N THR A 173 10.05 -19.13 -13.37
CA THR A 173 8.61 -19.20 -13.08
C THR A 173 8.16 -20.66 -12.93
N SER A 174 8.60 -21.55 -13.81
CA SER A 174 8.33 -22.99 -13.71
C SER A 174 8.91 -23.58 -12.43
N TYR A 175 10.12 -23.18 -12.04
CA TYR A 175 10.72 -23.61 -10.77
C TYR A 175 9.90 -23.12 -9.56
N SER A 176 9.47 -21.86 -9.56
CA SER A 176 8.60 -21.31 -8.50
C SER A 176 7.28 -22.08 -8.40
N ILE A 177 6.61 -22.36 -9.52
CA ILE A 177 5.36 -23.13 -9.54
C ILE A 177 5.57 -24.54 -8.98
N ALA A 178 6.65 -25.22 -9.37
CA ALA A 178 6.97 -26.56 -8.88
C ALA A 178 7.22 -26.61 -7.36
N ARG A 179 7.50 -25.47 -6.72
CA ARG A 179 7.79 -25.35 -5.29
C ARG A 179 6.64 -24.76 -4.46
N ILE A 180 5.52 -24.38 -5.07
CA ILE A 180 4.35 -23.84 -4.35
C ILE A 180 3.85 -24.83 -3.28
N ALA A 181 3.90 -26.13 -3.54
CA ALA A 181 3.47 -27.15 -2.59
C ALA A 181 4.24 -27.16 -1.25
N VAL A 182 5.41 -26.51 -1.18
CA VAL A 182 6.20 -26.39 0.05
C VAL A 182 5.65 -25.32 0.99
N MET A 183 4.82 -24.40 0.50
CA MET A 183 4.21 -23.32 1.31
C MET A 183 3.00 -23.75 2.14
N ASP A 184 2.52 -25.00 2.02
CA ASP A 184 1.35 -25.52 2.74
C ASP A 184 1.69 -25.88 4.20
N GLN A 185 2.34 -24.97 4.92
CA GLN A 185 2.62 -25.13 6.34
C GLN A 185 1.61 -24.33 7.17
N ASP A 186 1.01 -25.00 8.14
CA ASP A 186 0.07 -24.39 9.07
C ASP A 186 0.75 -23.28 9.87
N ILE A 187 0.27 -22.05 9.73
CA ILE A 187 0.71 -20.94 10.57
C ILE A 187 0.10 -21.13 11.96
N LYS A 188 0.88 -21.67 12.89
CA LYS A 188 0.47 -21.72 14.31
C LYS A 188 0.54 -20.31 14.88
N GLY A 189 -0.53 -19.88 15.56
CA GLY A 189 -0.58 -18.55 16.19
C GLY A 189 0.53 -18.30 17.23
N SER A 190 1.09 -19.36 17.81
CA SER A 190 2.24 -19.29 18.72
C SER A 190 3.54 -18.86 18.04
N GLU A 191 3.73 -19.22 16.77
CA GLU A 191 4.94 -18.87 15.99
C GLU A 191 4.91 -17.41 15.48
N SER A 192 3.75 -16.75 15.59
CA SER A 192 3.57 -15.34 15.20
C SER A 192 3.79 -14.36 16.36
N ALA A 193 3.94 -14.85 17.59
CA ALA A 193 4.19 -14.04 18.78
C ALA A 193 5.71 -13.89 19.02
N PRO A 194 6.20 -12.74 19.54
CA PRO A 194 7.60 -12.60 19.92
C PRO A 194 8.02 -13.63 20.99
N ASP A 195 9.11 -14.35 20.72
CA ASP A 195 9.60 -15.45 21.58
C ASP A 195 10.07 -14.98 22.97
N ASP A 196 10.25 -13.67 23.18
CA ASP A 196 10.79 -13.06 24.39
C ASP A 196 9.71 -12.71 25.44
N ILE A 197 8.43 -12.89 25.12
CA ILE A 197 7.35 -12.57 26.03
C ILE A 197 7.19 -13.71 27.05
N GLU A 198 7.54 -13.42 28.31
CA GLU A 198 7.46 -14.38 29.43
C GLU A 198 6.07 -15.04 29.54
N SER A 199 4.98 -14.32 29.27
CA SER A 199 3.63 -14.89 29.33
C SER A 199 3.36 -15.95 28.25
N ILE A 200 3.92 -15.80 27.04
CA ILE A 200 3.81 -16.77 25.95
C ILE A 200 4.68 -18.00 26.25
N GLN A 201 5.89 -17.79 26.77
CA GLN A 201 6.76 -18.89 27.21
C GLN A 201 6.10 -19.70 28.32
N LYS A 202 5.51 -19.03 29.32
CA LYS A 202 4.82 -19.71 30.43
C LYS A 202 3.55 -20.45 29.98
N LEU A 203 2.81 -19.90 29.01
CA LEU A 203 1.67 -20.59 28.38
C LEU A 203 2.12 -21.83 27.58
N SER A 204 3.23 -21.75 26.84
CA SER A 204 3.81 -22.87 26.11
C SER A 204 4.31 -23.95 27.06
N GLU A 205 5.06 -23.56 28.10
CA GLU A 205 5.58 -24.46 29.15
C GLU A 205 4.42 -25.17 29.88
N TYR A 206 3.33 -24.45 30.18
CA TYR A 206 2.13 -25.03 30.77
C TYR A 206 1.43 -26.01 29.81
N SER A 207 1.28 -25.63 28.54
CA SER A 207 0.67 -26.49 27.52
C SER A 207 1.44 -27.78 27.27
N GLU A 208 2.77 -27.72 27.25
CA GLU A 208 3.64 -28.88 27.04
C GLU A 208 3.67 -29.78 28.28
N LYS A 209 3.71 -29.19 29.48
CA LYS A 209 3.82 -29.92 30.75
C LYS A 209 2.52 -30.59 31.20
N PHE A 210 1.37 -30.01 30.85
CA PHE A 210 0.07 -30.49 31.31
C PHE A 210 -0.81 -31.01 30.17
N GLU A 211 -0.32 -31.03 28.92
CA GLU A 211 -1.13 -31.27 27.71
C GLU A 211 -2.41 -30.40 27.65
N ALA A 212 -2.40 -29.27 28.37
CA ALA A 212 -3.55 -28.42 28.61
C ALA A 212 -3.11 -26.96 28.44
N GLY A 213 -3.74 -26.24 27.52
CA GLY A 213 -3.28 -24.90 27.12
C GLY A 213 -4.04 -24.32 25.94
N GLN A 214 -4.70 -25.15 25.12
CA GLN A 214 -5.83 -24.67 24.33
C GLN A 214 -7.03 -24.47 25.26
N THR A 215 -7.53 -23.24 25.34
CA THR A 215 -8.83 -22.97 25.97
C THR A 215 -9.91 -23.72 25.19
N GLY A 216 -10.27 -24.92 25.66
CA GLY A 216 -11.47 -25.60 25.20
C GLY A 216 -12.67 -24.72 25.54
N ILE A 217 -13.34 -24.17 24.53
CA ILE A 217 -14.53 -23.36 24.73
C ILE A 217 -15.68 -24.33 25.03
N LEU A 218 -16.06 -24.44 26.30
CA LEU A 218 -17.27 -25.16 26.69
C LEU A 218 -18.46 -24.21 26.52
N LEU A 219 -19.18 -24.38 25.41
CA LEU A 219 -20.34 -23.55 25.07
C LEU A 219 -21.59 -24.14 25.74
N ILE A 220 -21.94 -23.63 26.93
CA ILE A 220 -23.15 -24.03 27.65
C ILE A 220 -24.31 -23.14 27.20
N ASN A 221 -25.14 -23.65 26.29
CA ASN A 221 -26.38 -22.97 25.89
C ASN A 221 -27.47 -23.20 26.96
N GLY A 222 -27.77 -22.14 27.73
CA GLY A 222 -28.94 -22.10 28.61
C GLY A 222 -30.19 -21.57 27.88
N PRO A 223 -31.41 -21.80 28.42
CA PRO A 223 -32.64 -21.24 27.86
C PRO A 223 -32.55 -19.70 27.79
N GLN A 224 -32.97 -19.11 26.67
CA GLN A 224 -32.83 -17.66 26.36
C GLN A 224 -33.56 -16.74 27.35
N ASP A 225 -34.47 -17.28 28.17
CA ASP A 225 -35.37 -16.50 29.05
C ASP A 225 -34.80 -16.26 30.47
N ARG A 226 -33.50 -16.51 30.68
CA ARG A 226 -32.86 -16.24 31.97
C ARG A 226 -32.54 -14.74 32.08
N LEU A 227 -33.24 -14.04 32.98
CA LEU A 227 -32.89 -12.68 33.42
C LEU A 227 -31.37 -12.61 33.64
N LYS A 228 -30.69 -11.71 32.91
CA LYS A 228 -29.26 -11.42 33.14
C LYS A 228 -29.09 -11.13 34.64
N PRO A 229 -28.19 -11.83 35.35
CA PRO A 229 -27.94 -11.49 36.73
C PRO A 229 -27.50 -10.02 36.77
N ALA A 230 -28.23 -9.20 37.52
CA ALA A 230 -27.78 -7.86 37.82
C ALA A 230 -26.37 -7.99 38.39
N ALA A 231 -25.41 -7.28 37.82
CA ALA A 231 -24.09 -7.11 38.39
C ALA A 231 -24.30 -6.45 39.76
N LYS A 232 -24.45 -7.29 40.78
CA LYS A 232 -24.64 -6.88 42.16
C LYS A 232 -23.29 -7.04 42.82
N ASP A 233 -22.65 -5.89 42.98
CA ASP A 233 -21.76 -5.53 44.09
C ASP A 233 -20.62 -6.52 44.37
N LEU A 234 -19.49 -6.31 43.71
CA LEU A 234 -18.18 -6.70 44.23
C LEU A 234 -17.39 -5.39 44.40
N ASP A 235 -17.59 -4.78 45.57
CA ASP A 235 -16.58 -3.93 46.22
C ASP A 235 -15.38 -4.80 46.65
#